data_AF-A0A8J3ZG16-F1
#
_entry.id   AF-A0A8J3ZG16-F1
#
_cell.length_a   1.000
_cell.length_b   1.000
_cell.length_c   1.000
_cell.angle_alpha   90.00
_cell.angle_beta   90.00
_cell.angle_gamma   90.00
#
_symmetry.space_group_name_H-M   'P 1'
#
loop_
_entity.id
_entity.type
_entity.pdbx_description
1 polymer ?
#
loop_
_entity_poly.entity_id
_entity_poly.type
_entity_poly.pdbx_seq_one_letter_code
_entity_poly.pdbx_strand_id
1 'polypeptide(L)'
;MVGLGGAGAAVIVWASNLTMLQRLTEPAKPWRDEWAENNTYWARDLRWTVLVAVVAGLVLAFRGDRWRSAGAWLAVGGLIGVDLAVDRYDLAGLPAAGWLSAAVCALLFLGWLLTRPGSAPDRVSLILAASVAAATAPLAAGIESPSETDPAALDAAALVTGVLLVVMAFGCAVAAAPRRSPRRLAVAGAAAVAASGAVALRVVETGPQILLYVAAGGLLLAGVAAVVCPWKPGTAIAAIGMLVGHPVLSTALLLFFAIGWPLGPEFTRIAGNPPVNAADTDLIIVPVGILSGLILGALLAAISRVGQPVDTPRTEEPATV
;
A
#
# COMPACT_ATOMS: atom_id res chain seq x y z
N MET A 1 -0.67 13.32 -13.70
CA MET A 1 -1.93 12.67 -14.12
C MET A 1 -2.02 11.24 -13.63
N VAL A 2 -1.05 10.35 -13.92
CA VAL A 2 -1.07 8.94 -13.46
C VAL A 2 -1.30 8.79 -11.95
N GLY A 3 -0.56 9.54 -11.11
CA GLY A 3 -0.74 9.49 -9.65
C GLY A 3 -2.14 9.90 -9.17
N LEU A 4 -2.74 10.94 -9.75
CA LEU A 4 -4.10 11.37 -9.41
C LEU A 4 -5.15 10.37 -9.88
N GLY A 5 -5.00 9.82 -11.09
CA GLY A 5 -5.87 8.77 -11.59
C GLY A 5 -5.82 7.51 -10.71
N GLY A 6 -4.61 7.12 -10.28
CA GLY A 6 -4.42 6.01 -9.34
C GLY A 6 -5.04 6.28 -7.97
N ALA A 7 -4.85 7.47 -7.41
CA ALA A 7 -5.48 7.86 -6.14
C ALA A 7 -7.01 7.91 -6.23
N GLY A 8 -7.56 8.44 -7.33
CA GLY A 8 -9.00 8.45 -7.57
C GLY A 8 -9.58 7.04 -7.73
N ALA A 9 -8.89 6.15 -8.46
CA ALA A 9 -9.28 4.75 -8.55
C ALA A 9 -9.25 4.05 -7.18
N ALA A 10 -8.23 4.31 -6.37
CA ALA A 10 -8.14 3.79 -5.00
C ALA A 10 -9.33 4.29 -4.15
N VAL A 11 -9.69 5.58 -4.22
CA VAL A 11 -10.85 6.12 -3.49
C VAL A 11 -12.15 5.40 -3.88
N ILE A 12 -12.36 5.10 -5.16
CA ILE A 12 -13.53 4.36 -5.63
C ILE A 12 -13.56 2.95 -5.04
N VAL A 13 -12.42 2.24 -5.06
CA VAL A 13 -12.31 0.92 -4.44
C VAL A 13 -12.55 0.99 -2.93
N TRP A 14 -11.99 1.98 -2.22
CA TRP A 14 -12.20 2.17 -0.79
C TRP A 14 -13.69 2.37 -0.45
N ALA A 15 -14.38 3.26 -1.18
CA ALA A 15 -15.79 3.52 -0.97
C ALA A 15 -16.67 2.30 -1.29
N SER A 16 -16.30 1.52 -2.31
CA SER A 16 -16.99 0.29 -2.68
C SER A 16 -16.81 -0.80 -1.61
N ASN A 17 -15.60 -0.93 -1.07
CA ASN A 17 -15.31 -1.85 0.02
C ASN A 17 -16.10 -1.48 1.29
N LEU A 18 -16.25 -0.19 1.58
CA LEU A 18 -16.99 0.31 2.75
C LEU A 18 -18.49 0.11 2.62
N THR A 19 -19.07 0.32 1.44
CA THR A 19 -20.54 0.40 1.28
C THR A 19 -21.16 -0.84 0.64
N MET A 20 -20.35 -1.74 0.10
CA MET A 20 -20.80 -2.98 -0.52
C MET A 20 -20.14 -4.20 0.13
N LEU A 21 -18.80 -4.29 0.10
CA LEU A 21 -18.12 -5.51 0.55
C LEU A 21 -18.22 -5.72 2.06
N GLN A 22 -18.22 -4.65 2.86
CA GLN A 22 -18.36 -4.76 4.31
C GLN A 22 -19.58 -5.61 4.71
N ARG A 23 -20.72 -5.44 4.04
CA ARG A 23 -21.95 -6.19 4.34
C ARG A 23 -21.90 -7.66 3.92
N LEU A 24 -20.97 -8.02 3.04
CA LEU A 24 -20.81 -9.41 2.60
C LEU A 24 -19.91 -10.20 3.57
N THR A 25 -19.08 -9.51 4.35
CA THR A 25 -18.06 -10.11 5.21
C THR A 25 -18.32 -9.92 6.69
N GLU A 26 -19.00 -8.85 7.08
CA GLU A 26 -19.34 -8.54 8.46
C GLU A 26 -20.81 -8.87 8.76
N PRO A 27 -21.13 -9.30 9.99
CA PRO A 27 -22.52 -9.53 10.38
C PRO A 27 -23.39 -8.27 10.25
N ALA A 28 -24.70 -8.45 10.10
CA ALA A 28 -25.61 -7.33 9.89
C ALA A 28 -25.75 -6.47 11.16
N LYS A 29 -25.63 -5.14 11.01
CA LYS A 29 -25.88 -4.17 12.09
C LYS A 29 -27.39 -3.89 12.21
N PRO A 30 -27.98 -3.69 13.42
CA PRO A 30 -27.36 -3.82 14.74
C PRO A 30 -27.21 -5.30 15.15
N TRP A 31 -26.05 -5.62 15.73
CA TRP A 31 -25.64 -6.98 16.11
C TRP A 31 -26.68 -7.69 16.98
N ARG A 32 -27.14 -8.88 16.56
CA ARG A 32 -28.01 -9.74 17.36
C ARG A 32 -27.30 -11.07 17.59
N ASP A 33 -26.74 -11.26 18.78
CA ASP A 33 -26.19 -12.52 19.31
C ASP A 33 -25.15 -13.28 18.45
N GLU A 34 -24.68 -12.69 17.35
CA GLU A 34 -23.69 -13.26 16.44
C GLU A 34 -22.25 -12.89 16.86
N TRP A 35 -21.40 -13.91 17.00
CA TRP A 35 -19.97 -13.74 17.22
C TRP A 35 -19.26 -13.52 15.88
N ALA A 36 -18.25 -12.65 15.87
CA ALA A 36 -17.36 -12.55 14.71
C ALA A 36 -16.38 -13.74 14.71
N GLU A 37 -16.24 -14.38 13.56
CA GLU A 37 -15.31 -15.49 13.31
C GLU A 37 -13.98 -14.98 12.75
N ASN A 38 -13.04 -15.90 12.52
CA ASN A 38 -11.79 -15.59 11.86
C ASN A 38 -12.02 -14.84 10.54
N ASN A 39 -11.19 -13.85 10.25
CA ASN A 39 -11.21 -13.04 9.03
C ASN A 39 -12.48 -12.16 8.81
N THR A 40 -13.43 -12.12 9.76
CA THR A 40 -14.66 -11.28 9.66
C THR A 40 -14.36 -9.83 9.26
N TYR A 41 -13.30 -9.25 9.81
CA TYR A 41 -12.93 -7.84 9.60
C TYR A 41 -11.91 -7.62 8.49
N TRP A 42 -11.66 -8.59 7.61
CA TRP A 42 -10.68 -8.42 6.53
C TRP A 42 -11.10 -7.39 5.47
N ALA A 43 -12.39 -7.07 5.35
CA ALA A 43 -12.84 -5.93 4.55
C ALA A 43 -12.26 -4.60 5.05
N ARG A 44 -12.11 -4.42 6.38
CA ARG A 44 -11.44 -3.26 6.99
C ARG A 44 -9.97 -3.22 6.60
N ASP A 45 -9.26 -4.32 6.73
CA ASP A 45 -7.86 -4.41 6.30
C ASP A 45 -7.72 -4.06 4.81
N LEU A 46 -8.61 -4.58 3.97
CA LEU A 46 -8.61 -4.25 2.56
C LEU A 46 -8.83 -2.76 2.32
N ARG A 47 -9.80 -2.13 2.99
CA ARG A 47 -10.00 -0.66 2.94
C ARG A 47 -8.73 0.10 3.29
N TRP A 48 -8.03 -0.31 4.34
CA TRP A 48 -6.81 0.36 4.79
C TRP A 48 -5.63 0.15 3.83
N THR A 49 -5.52 -1.02 3.19
CA THR A 49 -4.53 -1.22 2.12
C THR A 49 -4.82 -0.35 0.89
N VAL A 50 -6.10 -0.13 0.55
CA VAL A 50 -6.48 0.79 -0.53
C VAL A 50 -6.07 2.23 -0.19
N LEU A 51 -6.20 2.64 1.06
CA LEU A 51 -5.72 3.96 1.52
C LEU A 51 -4.21 4.13 1.34
N VAL A 52 -3.41 3.06 1.45
CA VAL A 52 -1.98 3.08 1.07
C VAL A 52 -1.81 3.42 -0.42
N ALA A 53 -2.66 2.87 -1.30
CA ALA A 53 -2.63 3.20 -2.73
C ALA A 53 -3.02 4.66 -2.99
N VAL A 54 -3.96 5.22 -2.23
CA VAL A 54 -4.29 6.65 -2.27
C VAL A 54 -3.05 7.48 -1.97
N VAL A 55 -2.36 7.20 -0.85
CA VAL A 55 -1.13 7.93 -0.48
C VAL A 55 -0.07 7.80 -1.57
N ALA A 56 0.21 6.59 -2.05
CA ALA A 56 1.23 6.37 -3.07
C ALA A 56 0.89 7.13 -4.37
N GLY A 57 -0.37 7.15 -4.78
CA GLY A 57 -0.85 7.93 -5.92
C GLY A 57 -0.68 9.44 -5.73
N LEU A 58 -0.97 9.95 -4.54
CA LEU A 58 -0.75 11.36 -4.19
C LEU A 58 0.74 11.72 -4.16
N VAL A 59 1.59 10.90 -3.53
CA VAL A 59 3.05 11.10 -3.54
C VAL A 59 3.58 11.12 -4.97
N LEU A 60 3.10 10.22 -5.84
CA LEU A 60 3.44 10.21 -7.26
C LEU A 60 2.95 11.48 -7.98
N ALA A 61 1.72 11.93 -7.70
CA ALA A 61 1.15 13.15 -8.28
C ALA A 61 1.94 14.40 -7.88
N PHE A 62 2.39 14.45 -6.63
CA PHE A 62 3.23 15.52 -6.07
C PHE A 62 4.72 15.35 -6.39
N ARG A 63 5.09 14.33 -7.19
CA ARG A 63 6.48 14.03 -7.57
C ARG A 63 7.40 13.85 -6.35
N GLY A 64 6.84 13.39 -5.24
CA GLY A 64 7.57 13.19 -3.99
C GLY A 64 7.72 14.42 -3.11
N ASP A 65 7.24 15.62 -3.47
CA ASP A 65 7.44 16.83 -2.67
C ASP A 65 7.19 16.58 -1.17
N ARG A 66 8.22 16.76 -0.33
CA ARG A 66 8.24 16.30 1.06
C ARG A 66 7.06 16.78 1.90
N TRP A 67 6.67 18.04 1.75
CA TRP A 67 5.62 18.65 2.55
C TRP A 67 4.24 18.19 2.11
N ARG A 68 4.04 18.08 0.80
CA ARG A 68 2.78 17.55 0.24
C ARG A 68 2.63 16.06 0.48
N SER A 69 3.73 15.32 0.39
CA SER A 69 3.77 13.89 0.71
C SER A 69 3.46 13.66 2.18
N ALA A 70 4.06 14.44 3.10
CA ALA A 70 3.71 14.42 4.51
C ALA A 70 2.24 14.79 4.75
N GLY A 71 1.74 15.82 4.07
CA GLY A 71 0.33 16.19 4.10
C GLY A 71 -0.60 15.07 3.62
N ALA A 72 -0.22 14.34 2.56
CA ALA A 72 -0.96 13.19 2.07
C ALA A 72 -1.00 12.04 3.10
N TRP A 73 0.13 11.73 3.72
CA TRP A 73 0.20 10.75 4.81
C TRP A 73 -0.70 11.14 5.99
N LEU A 74 -0.66 12.41 6.41
CA LEU A 74 -1.51 12.91 7.50
C LEU A 74 -2.99 12.88 7.13
N ALA A 75 -3.35 13.32 5.92
CA ALA A 75 -4.73 13.32 5.44
C ALA A 75 -5.31 11.91 5.38
N VAL A 76 -4.53 10.93 4.89
CA VAL A 76 -4.96 9.53 4.86
C VAL A 76 -4.98 8.90 6.25
N GLY A 77 -4.05 9.27 7.15
CA GLY A 77 -4.14 8.90 8.56
C GLY A 77 -5.45 9.39 9.21
N GLY A 78 -5.87 10.62 8.90
CA GLY A 78 -7.19 11.14 9.28
C GLY A 78 -8.34 10.36 8.65
N LEU A 79 -8.19 9.93 7.39
CA LEU A 79 -9.19 9.15 6.67
C LEU A 79 -9.39 7.75 7.29
N ILE A 80 -8.38 7.16 7.94
CA ILE A 80 -8.57 5.93 8.76
C ILE A 80 -9.51 6.22 9.94
N GLY A 81 -9.37 7.37 10.59
CA GLY A 81 -10.31 7.79 11.64
C GLY A 81 -11.74 7.99 11.12
N VAL A 82 -11.87 8.58 9.93
CA VAL A 82 -13.17 8.70 9.24
C VAL A 82 -13.73 7.33 8.87
N ASP A 83 -12.91 6.42 8.34
CA ASP A 83 -13.29 5.04 8.01
C ASP A 83 -13.89 4.34 9.23
N LEU A 84 -13.20 4.40 10.38
CA LEU A 84 -13.68 3.85 11.66
C LEU A 84 -14.96 4.52 12.18
N ALA A 85 -15.08 5.83 12.01
CA ALA A 85 -16.28 6.56 12.43
C ALA A 85 -17.48 6.20 11.56
N VAL A 86 -17.28 6.11 10.24
CA VAL A 86 -18.31 5.75 9.26
C VAL A 86 -18.74 4.30 9.40
N ASP A 87 -17.80 3.40 9.74
CA ASP A 87 -18.06 1.98 10.00
C ASP A 87 -19.24 1.78 10.95
N ARG A 88 -19.38 2.63 11.98
CA ARG A 88 -20.47 2.57 12.97
C ARG A 88 -21.87 2.72 12.39
N TYR A 89 -22.02 3.35 11.23
CA TYR A 89 -23.31 3.77 10.68
C TYR A 89 -23.88 2.84 9.60
N ASP A 90 -23.21 1.72 9.30
CA ASP A 90 -23.64 0.72 8.31
C ASP A 90 -24.09 1.34 6.97
N LEU A 91 -23.27 2.28 6.45
CA LEU A 91 -23.54 2.92 5.17
C LEU A 91 -23.55 1.88 4.05
N ALA A 92 -24.57 1.95 3.18
CA ALA A 92 -24.74 0.91 2.17
C ALA A 92 -25.26 1.37 0.83
N GLY A 93 -24.87 0.60 -0.18
CA GLY A 93 -25.37 0.70 -1.53
C GLY A 93 -24.60 1.69 -2.41
N LEU A 94 -24.84 1.55 -3.71
CA LEU A 94 -24.20 2.35 -4.76
C LEU A 94 -24.30 3.87 -4.56
N PRO A 95 -25.42 4.44 -4.05
CA PRO A 95 -25.49 5.88 -3.78
C PRO A 95 -24.45 6.32 -2.74
N ALA A 96 -24.31 5.58 -1.65
CA ALA A 96 -23.33 5.91 -0.60
C ALA A 96 -21.89 5.80 -1.14
N ALA A 97 -21.58 4.74 -1.90
CA ALA A 97 -20.31 4.61 -2.62
C ALA A 97 -20.03 5.83 -3.50
N GLY A 98 -21.02 6.22 -4.31
CA GLY A 98 -20.90 7.34 -5.24
C GLY A 98 -20.64 8.67 -4.54
N TRP A 99 -21.41 8.98 -3.51
CA TRP A 99 -21.26 10.24 -2.75
C TRP A 99 -19.93 10.31 -2.01
N LEU A 100 -19.51 9.23 -1.34
CA LEU A 100 -18.23 9.18 -0.64
C LEU A 100 -17.07 9.29 -1.63
N SER A 101 -17.12 8.56 -2.73
CA SER A 101 -16.10 8.64 -3.79
C SER A 101 -16.00 10.05 -4.35
N ALA A 102 -17.14 10.67 -4.69
CA ALA A 102 -17.18 12.02 -5.23
C ALA A 102 -16.63 13.04 -4.24
N ALA A 103 -17.04 12.97 -2.97
CA ALA A 103 -16.58 13.87 -1.93
C ALA A 103 -15.06 13.79 -1.72
N VAL A 104 -14.53 12.57 -1.56
CA VAL A 104 -13.09 12.38 -1.35
C VAL A 104 -12.30 12.76 -2.61
N CYS A 105 -12.73 12.36 -3.80
CA CYS A 105 -12.09 12.78 -5.05
C CYS A 105 -12.10 14.31 -5.24
N ALA A 106 -13.19 14.98 -4.89
CA ALA A 106 -13.27 16.44 -4.94
C ALA A 106 -12.26 17.09 -3.97
N LEU A 107 -12.13 16.56 -2.75
CA LEU A 107 -11.14 17.03 -1.78
C LEU A 107 -9.70 16.80 -2.28
N LEU A 108 -9.40 15.64 -2.86
CA LEU A 108 -8.10 15.35 -3.44
C LEU A 108 -7.78 16.29 -4.61
N PHE A 109 -8.76 16.52 -5.49
CA PHE A 109 -8.61 17.42 -6.63
C PHE A 109 -8.41 18.87 -6.19
N LEU A 110 -9.17 19.33 -5.19
CA LEU A 110 -9.01 20.67 -4.62
C LEU A 110 -7.63 20.83 -3.98
N GLY A 111 -7.19 19.86 -3.17
CA GLY A 111 -5.84 19.85 -2.59
C GLY A 111 -4.75 19.87 -3.66
N TRP A 112 -4.96 19.18 -4.78
CA TRP A 112 -4.04 19.23 -5.92
C TRP A 112 -4.02 20.61 -6.60
N LEU A 113 -5.19 21.22 -6.87
CA LEU A 113 -5.26 22.56 -7.48
C LEU A 113 -4.58 23.64 -6.64
N LEU A 114 -4.71 23.56 -5.32
CA LEU A 114 -4.11 24.51 -4.38
C LEU A 114 -2.59 24.34 -4.27
N THR A 115 -2.01 23.27 -4.83
CA THR A 115 -0.60 22.94 -4.69
C THR A 115 0.14 23.05 -6.04
N ARG A 116 0.66 24.25 -6.36
CA ARG A 116 1.39 24.51 -7.64
C ARG A 116 2.64 23.62 -7.82
N PRO A 117 2.81 22.87 -8.91
CA PRO A 117 4.02 22.08 -9.14
C PRO A 117 5.21 23.01 -9.40
N GLY A 118 6.25 22.95 -8.58
CA GLY A 118 7.40 23.87 -8.71
C GLY A 118 8.77 23.31 -8.34
N SER A 119 8.88 22.08 -7.85
CA SER A 119 10.14 21.51 -7.36
C SER A 119 10.59 20.29 -8.17
N ALA A 120 11.92 20.06 -8.17
CA ALA A 120 12.49 18.80 -8.65
C ALA A 120 11.94 17.62 -7.84
N PRO A 121 11.82 16.41 -8.43
CA PRO A 121 11.29 15.26 -7.72
C PRO A 121 12.11 14.92 -6.46
N ASP A 122 11.45 14.76 -5.32
CA ASP A 122 12.10 14.21 -4.14
C ASP A 122 12.10 12.69 -4.24
N ARG A 123 13.27 12.15 -4.54
CA ARG A 123 13.46 10.71 -4.74
C ARG A 123 13.21 9.91 -3.48
N VAL A 124 13.46 10.46 -2.29
CA VAL A 124 13.34 9.69 -1.05
C VAL A 124 11.88 9.40 -0.76
N SER A 125 11.01 10.40 -0.84
CA SER A 125 9.57 10.21 -0.68
C SER A 125 8.99 9.25 -1.72
N LEU A 126 9.46 9.32 -2.98
CA LEU A 126 9.04 8.38 -4.02
C LEU A 126 9.55 6.95 -3.77
N ILE A 127 10.78 6.76 -3.28
CA ILE A 127 11.31 5.43 -2.92
C ILE A 127 10.52 4.86 -1.74
N LEU A 128 10.25 5.66 -0.70
CA LEU A 128 9.46 5.22 0.46
C LEU A 128 8.05 4.82 0.05
N ALA A 129 7.36 5.63 -0.76
CA ALA A 129 6.03 5.28 -1.27
C ALA A 129 6.06 4.03 -2.16
N ALA A 130 7.09 3.88 -3.01
CA ALA A 130 7.27 2.69 -3.83
C ALA A 130 7.45 1.43 -2.98
N SER A 131 8.30 1.50 -1.94
CA SER A 131 8.59 0.38 -1.06
C SER A 131 7.40 0.00 -0.19
N VAL A 132 6.65 0.97 0.35
CA VAL A 132 5.41 0.70 1.09
C VAL A 132 4.38 0.04 0.19
N ALA A 133 4.12 0.59 -0.99
CA ALA A 133 3.16 -0.01 -1.92
C ALA A 133 3.58 -1.42 -2.36
N ALA A 134 4.87 -1.65 -2.63
CA ALA A 134 5.40 -2.97 -2.99
C ALA A 134 5.27 -4.00 -1.87
N ALA A 135 5.55 -3.62 -0.62
CA ALA A 135 5.44 -4.49 0.54
C ALA A 135 3.98 -4.82 0.89
N THR A 136 3.06 -3.86 0.72
CA THR A 136 1.63 -4.05 1.02
C THR A 136 0.88 -4.80 -0.08
N ALA A 137 1.29 -4.70 -1.36
CA ALA A 137 0.52 -5.25 -2.47
C ALA A 137 0.17 -6.75 -2.35
N PRO A 138 1.11 -7.65 -2.01
CA PRO A 138 0.80 -9.07 -1.91
C PRO A 138 0.02 -9.41 -0.64
N LEU A 139 0.19 -8.62 0.43
CA LEU A 139 -0.61 -8.76 1.65
C LEU A 139 -2.08 -8.40 1.36
N ALA A 140 -2.32 -7.32 0.62
CA ALA A 140 -3.66 -6.95 0.16
C ALA A 140 -4.27 -8.04 -0.72
N ALA A 141 -3.47 -8.61 -1.64
CA ALA A 141 -3.91 -9.71 -2.48
C ALA A 141 -3.94 -11.07 -1.76
N GLY A 142 -3.53 -11.14 -0.50
CA GLY A 142 -3.69 -12.30 0.36
C GLY A 142 -4.95 -12.25 1.22
N ILE A 143 -5.70 -11.14 1.15
CA ILE A 143 -7.01 -11.03 1.78
C ILE A 143 -8.01 -11.91 1.02
N GLU A 144 -8.70 -12.75 1.78
CA GLU A 144 -9.67 -13.77 1.35
C GLU A 144 -10.99 -13.63 2.13
N SER A 145 -12.09 -14.09 1.55
CA SER A 145 -13.38 -14.02 2.23
C SER A 145 -13.47 -14.99 3.41
N PRO A 146 -13.95 -14.55 4.59
CA PRO A 146 -14.30 -15.46 5.68
C PRO A 146 -15.53 -16.32 5.34
N SER A 147 -16.43 -15.82 4.48
CA SER A 147 -17.74 -16.44 4.24
C SER A 147 -17.78 -17.22 2.93
N GLU A 148 -18.45 -18.38 2.96
CA GLU A 148 -18.77 -19.19 1.78
C GLU A 148 -19.84 -18.53 0.88
N THR A 149 -20.53 -17.49 1.37
CA THR A 149 -21.72 -16.92 0.75
C THR A 149 -21.43 -16.08 -0.50
N ASP A 150 -20.26 -15.43 -0.60
CA ASP A 150 -19.78 -14.80 -1.85
C ASP A 150 -18.26 -14.50 -1.79
N PRO A 151 -17.40 -15.53 -1.85
CA PRO A 151 -15.94 -15.34 -1.77
C PRO A 151 -15.39 -14.54 -2.96
N ALA A 152 -16.07 -14.59 -4.11
CA ALA A 152 -15.59 -13.98 -5.34
C ALA A 152 -15.48 -12.45 -5.27
N ALA A 153 -16.39 -11.79 -4.55
CA ALA A 153 -16.42 -10.33 -4.48
C ALA A 153 -15.23 -9.75 -3.71
N LEU A 154 -14.92 -10.28 -2.51
CA LEU A 154 -13.78 -9.83 -1.72
C LEU A 154 -12.46 -10.21 -2.39
N ASP A 155 -12.39 -11.40 -2.97
CA ASP A 155 -11.20 -11.87 -3.69
C ASP A 155 -10.88 -10.97 -4.89
N ALA A 156 -11.88 -10.61 -5.69
CA ALA A 156 -11.69 -9.69 -6.80
C ALA A 156 -11.21 -8.32 -6.32
N ALA A 157 -11.78 -7.79 -5.24
CA ALA A 157 -11.37 -6.50 -4.67
C ALA A 157 -9.94 -6.54 -4.08
N ALA A 158 -9.56 -7.64 -3.44
CA ALA A 158 -8.20 -7.90 -2.96
C ALA A 158 -7.19 -7.90 -4.12
N LEU A 159 -7.49 -8.60 -5.20
CA LEU A 159 -6.66 -8.61 -6.41
C LEU A 159 -6.55 -7.24 -7.06
N VAL A 160 -7.67 -6.52 -7.23
CA VAL A 160 -7.68 -5.16 -7.80
C VAL A 160 -6.83 -4.22 -6.95
N THR A 161 -6.93 -4.32 -5.62
CA THR A 161 -6.12 -3.52 -4.69
C THR A 161 -4.64 -3.86 -4.79
N GLY A 162 -4.29 -5.14 -4.85
CA GLY A 162 -2.91 -5.59 -5.05
C GLY A 162 -2.32 -5.08 -6.37
N VAL A 163 -3.06 -5.21 -7.48
CA VAL A 163 -2.65 -4.69 -8.80
C VAL A 163 -2.46 -3.17 -8.75
N LEU A 164 -3.39 -2.44 -8.14
CA LEU A 164 -3.29 -0.99 -8.01
C LEU A 164 -2.04 -0.58 -7.22
N LEU A 165 -1.74 -1.27 -6.12
CA LEU A 165 -0.52 -1.04 -5.32
C LEU A 165 0.74 -1.37 -6.12
N VAL A 166 0.77 -2.44 -6.93
CA VAL A 166 1.89 -2.75 -7.85
C VAL A 166 2.10 -1.61 -8.85
N VAL A 167 1.03 -1.12 -9.48
CA VAL A 167 1.10 0.01 -10.43
C VAL A 167 1.64 1.26 -9.74
N MET A 168 1.17 1.57 -8.53
CA MET A 168 1.68 2.71 -7.75
C MET A 168 3.14 2.53 -7.35
N ALA A 169 3.52 1.32 -6.91
CA ALA A 169 4.89 1.00 -6.52
C ALA A 169 5.89 1.28 -7.64
N PHE A 170 5.63 0.74 -8.84
CA PHE A 170 6.49 0.94 -10.00
C PHE A 170 6.36 2.35 -10.59
N GLY A 171 5.19 2.98 -10.52
CA GLY A 171 5.01 4.38 -10.89
C GLY A 171 5.91 5.31 -10.07
N CYS A 172 5.91 5.14 -8.75
CA CYS A 172 6.80 5.84 -7.82
C CYS A 172 8.28 5.51 -8.07
N ALA A 173 8.63 4.24 -8.24
CA ALA A 173 10.00 3.82 -8.49
C ALA A 173 10.56 4.42 -9.80
N VAL A 174 9.78 4.40 -10.88
CA VAL A 174 10.18 4.98 -12.17
C VAL A 174 10.28 6.51 -12.09
N ALA A 175 9.45 7.16 -11.29
CA ALA A 175 9.57 8.60 -11.02
C ALA A 175 10.81 8.94 -10.18
N ALA A 176 11.24 8.04 -9.29
CA ALA A 176 12.45 8.20 -8.49
C ALA A 176 13.74 7.82 -9.25
N ALA A 177 13.62 7.09 -10.35
CA ALA A 177 14.76 6.51 -11.06
C ALA A 177 15.74 7.58 -11.58
N PRO A 178 17.06 7.39 -11.39
CA PRO A 178 18.06 8.33 -11.90
C PRO A 178 18.08 8.47 -13.42
N ARG A 179 17.82 7.36 -14.12
CA ARG A 179 17.74 7.29 -15.57
C ARG A 179 16.72 6.20 -15.95
N ARG A 180 15.90 6.48 -16.96
CA ARG A 180 14.99 5.49 -17.53
C ARG A 180 15.77 4.66 -18.55
N SER A 181 15.88 3.36 -18.33
CA SER A 181 16.43 2.43 -19.32
C SER A 181 15.46 1.29 -19.57
N PRO A 182 15.31 0.81 -20.82
CA PRO A 182 14.38 -0.26 -21.16
C PRO A 182 14.68 -1.54 -20.37
N ARG A 183 15.97 -1.83 -20.12
CA ARG A 183 16.40 -2.97 -19.30
C ARG A 183 15.87 -2.91 -17.86
N ARG A 184 15.89 -1.74 -17.23
CA ARG A 184 15.36 -1.57 -15.86
C ARG A 184 13.85 -1.76 -15.82
N LEU A 185 13.15 -1.22 -16.82
CA LEU A 185 11.71 -1.39 -16.95
C LEU A 185 11.33 -2.85 -17.22
N ALA A 186 12.14 -3.58 -18.00
CA ALA A 186 11.95 -5.01 -18.23
C ALA A 186 12.13 -5.84 -16.95
N VAL A 187 13.15 -5.56 -16.14
CA VAL A 187 13.36 -6.25 -14.85
C VAL A 187 12.22 -5.95 -13.86
N ALA A 188 11.77 -4.69 -13.80
CA ALA A 188 10.59 -4.31 -13.03
C ALA A 188 9.33 -5.05 -13.50
N GLY A 189 9.12 -5.11 -14.82
CA GLY A 189 8.01 -5.85 -15.42
C GLY A 189 8.06 -7.34 -15.08
N ALA A 190 9.24 -7.96 -15.16
CA ALA A 190 9.42 -9.36 -14.78
C ALA A 190 9.13 -9.60 -13.29
N ALA A 191 9.61 -8.72 -12.40
CA ALA A 191 9.30 -8.81 -10.97
C ALA A 191 7.80 -8.64 -10.69
N ALA A 192 7.13 -7.70 -11.37
CA ALA A 192 5.69 -7.50 -11.25
C ALA A 192 4.91 -8.72 -11.72
N VAL A 193 5.27 -9.30 -12.87
CA VAL A 193 4.63 -10.51 -13.41
C VAL A 193 4.85 -11.71 -12.49
N ALA A 194 6.07 -11.92 -12.00
CA ALA A 194 6.38 -13.04 -11.11
C ALA A 194 5.66 -12.92 -9.76
N ALA A 195 5.59 -11.72 -9.18
CA ALA A 195 4.81 -11.47 -7.96
C ALA A 195 3.30 -11.64 -8.20
N SER A 196 2.80 -11.21 -9.35
CA SER A 196 1.40 -11.42 -9.74
C SER A 196 1.09 -12.91 -9.93
N GLY A 197 2.04 -13.68 -10.47
CA GLY A 197 1.96 -15.13 -10.58
C GLY A 197 1.90 -15.81 -9.21
N ALA A 198 2.74 -15.39 -8.27
CA ALA A 198 2.71 -15.89 -6.89
C ALA A 198 1.36 -15.61 -6.20
N VAL A 199 0.78 -14.44 -6.43
CA VAL A 199 -0.57 -14.10 -5.95
C VAL A 199 -1.64 -14.94 -6.65
N ALA A 200 -1.51 -15.19 -7.95
CA ALA A 200 -2.47 -15.99 -8.71
C ALA A 200 -2.51 -17.47 -8.30
N LEU A 201 -1.46 -18.00 -7.66
CA LEU A 201 -1.45 -19.37 -7.15
C LEU A 201 -2.53 -19.63 -6.09
N ARG A 202 -3.02 -18.58 -5.42
CA ARG A 202 -4.17 -18.68 -4.50
C ARG A 202 -5.46 -19.17 -5.17
N VAL A 203 -5.57 -19.04 -6.50
CA VAL A 203 -6.74 -19.52 -7.27
C VAL A 203 -6.70 -21.05 -7.43
N VAL A 204 -5.53 -21.67 -7.27
CA VAL A 204 -5.31 -23.10 -7.55
C VAL A 204 -5.03 -23.89 -6.28
N GLU A 205 -4.32 -23.31 -5.31
CA GLU A 205 -3.97 -23.96 -4.05
C GLU A 205 -4.78 -23.37 -2.89
N THR A 206 -5.44 -24.24 -2.13
CA THR A 206 -6.14 -23.88 -0.89
C THR A 206 -5.22 -24.08 0.31
N GLY A 207 -5.00 -23.03 1.12
CA GLY A 207 -4.24 -23.12 2.37
C GLY A 207 -3.53 -21.81 2.76
N PRO A 208 -2.91 -21.76 3.95
CA PRO A 208 -2.23 -20.55 4.43
C PRO A 208 -1.00 -20.24 3.57
N GLN A 209 -1.13 -19.26 2.66
CA GLN A 209 -0.08 -18.83 1.73
C GLN A 209 0.68 -17.59 2.21
N ILE A 210 0.65 -17.28 3.51
CA ILE A 210 1.26 -16.04 4.05
C ILE A 210 2.75 -15.91 3.69
N LEU A 211 3.50 -17.02 3.69
CA LEU A 211 4.90 -17.05 3.30
C LEU A 211 5.10 -16.72 1.82
N LEU A 212 4.18 -17.15 0.96
CA LEU A 212 4.21 -16.85 -0.48
C LEU A 212 3.94 -15.36 -0.73
N TYR A 213 2.95 -14.77 -0.05
CA TYR A 213 2.67 -13.33 -0.15
C TYR A 213 3.85 -12.50 0.35
N VAL A 214 4.45 -12.90 1.48
CA VAL A 214 5.64 -12.27 2.01
C VAL A 214 6.83 -12.40 1.04
N ALA A 215 7.05 -13.57 0.43
CA ALA A 215 8.09 -13.73 -0.59
C ALA A 215 7.84 -12.85 -1.84
N ALA A 216 6.59 -12.76 -2.29
CA ALA A 216 6.18 -11.89 -3.39
C ALA A 216 6.46 -10.40 -3.07
N GLY A 217 6.30 -9.98 -1.81
CA GLY A 217 6.64 -8.63 -1.36
C GLY A 217 8.13 -8.35 -1.47
N GLY A 218 8.97 -9.31 -1.08
CA GLY A 218 10.43 -9.26 -1.26
C GLY A 218 10.82 -9.14 -2.73
N LEU A 219 10.13 -9.87 -3.61
CA LEU A 219 10.36 -9.81 -5.06
C LEU A 219 9.97 -8.46 -5.66
N LEU A 220 8.83 -7.89 -5.27
CA LEU A 220 8.42 -6.55 -5.69
C LEU A 220 9.41 -5.48 -5.21
N LEU A 221 9.86 -5.56 -3.95
CA LEU A 221 10.86 -4.66 -3.39
C LEU A 221 12.22 -4.78 -4.11
N ALA A 222 12.64 -5.99 -4.47
CA ALA A 222 13.82 -6.20 -5.29
C ALA A 222 13.66 -5.57 -6.69
N GLY A 223 12.47 -5.66 -7.29
CA GLY A 223 12.10 -4.95 -8.52
C GLY A 223 12.20 -3.43 -8.37
N VAL A 224 11.68 -2.86 -7.29
CA VAL A 224 11.82 -1.44 -6.95
C VAL A 224 13.30 -1.06 -6.83
N ALA A 225 14.10 -1.84 -6.10
CA ALA A 225 15.53 -1.63 -5.94
C ALA A 225 16.27 -1.63 -7.29
N ALA A 226 15.94 -2.56 -8.20
CA ALA A 226 16.52 -2.64 -9.53
C ALA A 226 16.24 -1.40 -10.41
N VAL A 227 15.11 -0.72 -10.18
CA VAL A 227 14.75 0.52 -10.88
C VAL A 227 15.50 1.72 -10.32
N VAL A 228 15.51 1.88 -9.00
CA VAL A 228 15.98 3.10 -8.33
C VAL A 228 17.50 3.11 -8.13
N CYS A 229 18.13 1.96 -7.94
CA CYS A 229 19.57 1.88 -7.75
C CYS A 229 20.35 1.99 -9.08
N PRO A 230 21.55 2.59 -9.07
CA PRO A 230 22.46 2.50 -10.19
C PRO A 230 23.02 1.07 -10.30
N TRP A 231 22.88 0.45 -11.47
CA TRP A 231 23.44 -0.88 -11.80
C TRP A 231 24.96 -0.92 -11.59
N LYS A 232 25.33 -1.29 -10.37
CA LYS A 232 26.65 -1.52 -9.79
C LYS A 232 26.47 -2.71 -8.82
N PRO A 233 27.53 -3.35 -8.29
CA PRO A 233 27.40 -4.43 -7.29
C PRO A 233 26.41 -4.10 -6.14
N GLY A 234 26.26 -2.82 -5.77
CA GLY A 234 25.26 -2.38 -4.79
C GLY A 234 23.78 -2.64 -5.16
N THR A 235 23.43 -2.78 -6.45
CA THR A 235 22.06 -3.15 -6.85
C THR A 235 21.74 -4.60 -6.52
N ALA A 236 22.68 -5.52 -6.74
CA ALA A 236 22.51 -6.93 -6.42
C ALA A 236 22.40 -7.11 -4.89
N ILE A 237 23.27 -6.44 -4.13
CA ILE A 237 23.23 -6.46 -2.66
C ILE A 237 21.90 -5.90 -2.14
N ALA A 238 21.44 -4.77 -2.68
CA ALA A 238 20.15 -4.19 -2.31
C ALA A 238 18.99 -5.15 -2.63
N ALA A 239 18.97 -5.75 -3.83
CA ALA A 239 17.93 -6.69 -4.23
C ALA A 239 17.90 -7.95 -3.34
N ILE A 240 19.07 -8.54 -3.05
CA ILE A 240 19.19 -9.68 -2.12
C ILE A 240 18.74 -9.27 -0.71
N GLY A 241 19.16 -8.09 -0.25
CA GLY A 241 18.73 -7.52 1.02
C GLY A 241 17.21 -7.32 1.10
N MET A 242 16.55 -6.92 0.01
CA MET A 242 15.08 -6.85 -0.04
C MET A 242 14.43 -8.24 0.00
N LEU A 243 14.97 -9.17 -0.78
CA LEU A 243 14.42 -10.53 -0.89
C LEU A 243 14.50 -11.31 0.42
N VAL A 244 15.55 -11.10 1.21
CA VAL A 244 15.74 -11.75 2.52
C VAL A 244 15.18 -10.90 3.66
N GLY A 245 15.43 -9.59 3.63
CA GLY A 245 15.08 -8.68 4.70
C GLY A 245 13.56 -8.50 4.85
N HIS A 246 12.80 -8.47 3.76
CA HIS A 246 11.35 -8.31 3.84
C HIS A 246 10.67 -9.52 4.50
N PRO A 247 10.98 -10.78 4.16
CA PRO A 247 10.44 -11.92 4.88
C PRO A 247 10.76 -11.95 6.38
N VAL A 248 12.02 -11.70 6.75
CA VAL A 248 12.43 -11.68 8.15
C VAL A 248 11.70 -10.58 8.91
N LEU A 249 11.68 -9.36 8.37
CA LEU A 249 11.06 -8.21 9.03
C LEU A 249 9.54 -8.34 9.12
N SER A 250 8.88 -8.80 8.05
CA SER A 250 7.42 -8.99 8.05
C SER A 250 7.01 -10.08 9.02
N THR A 251 7.77 -11.17 9.12
CA THR A 251 7.52 -12.23 10.10
C THR A 251 7.66 -11.69 11.53
N ALA A 252 8.72 -10.93 11.82
CA ALA A 252 8.92 -10.31 13.13
C ALA A 252 7.78 -9.33 13.48
N LEU A 253 7.34 -8.50 12.53
CA LEU A 253 6.22 -7.57 12.72
C LEU A 253 4.88 -8.29 12.90
N LEU A 254 4.61 -9.36 12.14
CA LEU A 254 3.42 -10.20 12.32
C LEU A 254 3.37 -10.79 13.73
N LEU A 255 4.47 -11.37 14.20
CA LEU A 255 4.56 -11.91 15.57
C LEU A 255 4.40 -10.81 16.63
N PHE A 256 4.98 -9.64 16.39
CA PHE A 256 4.83 -8.48 17.29
C PHE A 256 3.37 -8.04 17.40
N PHE A 257 2.63 -7.91 16.29
CA PHE A 257 1.23 -7.50 16.32
C PHE A 257 0.29 -8.61 16.77
N ALA A 258 0.61 -9.87 16.52
CA ALA A 258 -0.21 -10.99 16.99
C ALA A 258 -0.09 -11.21 18.50
N ILE A 259 1.09 -11.00 19.09
CA ILE A 259 1.38 -11.40 20.48
C ILE A 259 1.66 -10.19 21.39
N GLY A 260 2.43 -9.22 20.89
CA GLY A 260 2.92 -8.10 21.71
C GLY A 260 1.97 -6.91 21.74
N TRP A 261 1.37 -6.56 20.61
CA TRP A 261 0.44 -5.43 20.48
C TRP A 261 -0.73 -5.77 19.55
N PRO A 262 -1.81 -6.38 20.08
CA PRO A 262 -2.98 -6.78 19.29
C PRO A 262 -3.80 -5.54 18.89
N LEU A 263 -3.43 -4.93 17.75
CA LEU A 263 -4.11 -3.75 17.22
C LEU A 263 -5.55 -4.03 16.75
N GLY A 264 -5.80 -5.23 16.22
CA GLY A 264 -7.12 -5.62 15.69
C GLY A 264 -8.25 -5.44 16.71
N PRO A 265 -8.18 -6.08 17.89
CA PRO A 265 -9.21 -5.96 18.91
C PRO A 265 -9.48 -4.51 19.34
N GLU A 266 -8.45 -3.67 19.42
CA GLU A 266 -8.62 -2.26 19.78
C GLU A 266 -9.39 -1.49 18.71
N PHE A 267 -9.06 -1.68 17.43
CA PHE A 267 -9.77 -1.01 16.35
C PHE A 267 -11.18 -1.57 16.13
N THR A 268 -11.38 -2.88 16.31
CA THR A 268 -12.71 -3.52 16.34
C THR A 268 -13.58 -2.89 17.43
N ARG A 269 -13.04 -2.72 18.64
CA ARG A 269 -13.73 -2.07 19.76
C ARG A 269 -14.02 -0.59 19.47
N ILE A 270 -13.08 0.16 18.89
CA ILE A 270 -13.28 1.56 18.50
C ILE A 270 -14.36 1.68 17.41
N ALA A 271 -14.42 0.74 16.48
CA ALA A 271 -15.46 0.68 15.44
C ALA A 271 -16.85 0.31 16.01
N GLY A 272 -16.94 -0.17 17.27
CA GLY A 272 -18.19 -0.62 17.86
C GLY A 272 -18.66 -1.96 17.31
N ASN A 273 -17.73 -2.76 16.78
CA ASN A 273 -17.98 -4.08 16.23
C ASN A 273 -17.78 -5.14 17.33
N PRO A 274 -18.47 -6.31 17.25
CA PRO A 274 -18.33 -7.36 18.25
C PRO A 274 -16.90 -7.93 18.25
N PRO A 275 -16.39 -8.38 19.40
CA PRO A 275 -15.08 -9.02 19.43
C PRO A 275 -15.08 -10.30 18.59
N VAL A 276 -13.93 -10.59 17.97
CA VAL A 276 -13.67 -11.89 17.35
C VAL A 276 -13.58 -12.96 18.45
N ASN A 277 -14.01 -14.19 18.16
CA ASN A 277 -13.89 -15.32 19.07
C ASN A 277 -12.46 -15.49 19.61
N ALA A 278 -12.30 -15.82 20.89
CA ALA A 278 -11.00 -16.00 21.52
C ALA A 278 -10.15 -17.14 20.93
N ALA A 279 -10.76 -18.07 20.20
CA ALA A 279 -10.07 -19.12 19.45
C ALA A 279 -9.47 -18.63 18.13
N ASP A 280 -9.88 -17.44 17.66
CA ASP A 280 -9.51 -16.86 16.38
C ASP A 280 -8.61 -15.62 16.55
N THR A 281 -8.04 -15.10 15.45
CA THR A 281 -7.11 -13.97 15.50
C THR A 281 -7.66 -12.75 14.75
N ASP A 282 -7.87 -11.66 15.48
CA ASP A 282 -8.15 -10.33 14.89
C ASP A 282 -6.81 -9.63 14.61
N LEU A 283 -6.22 -9.92 13.44
CA LEU A 283 -4.95 -9.35 13.02
C LEU A 283 -5.15 -8.33 11.91
N ILE A 284 -4.55 -7.14 12.07
CA ILE A 284 -4.45 -6.13 11.02
C ILE A 284 -3.09 -6.27 10.35
N ILE A 285 -3.09 -6.65 9.07
CA ILE A 285 -1.88 -6.92 8.29
C ILE A 285 -1.32 -5.67 7.61
N VAL A 286 -2.14 -4.63 7.41
CA VAL A 286 -1.70 -3.39 6.73
C VAL A 286 -0.47 -2.74 7.39
N PRO A 287 -0.40 -2.59 8.73
CA PRO A 287 0.78 -2.05 9.40
C PRO A 287 2.08 -2.83 9.12
N VAL A 288 2.00 -4.15 8.89
CA VAL A 288 3.18 -4.97 8.54
C VAL A 288 3.76 -4.52 7.21
N GLY A 289 2.90 -4.37 6.19
CA GLY A 289 3.33 -3.87 4.87
C GLY A 289 3.87 -2.45 4.93
N ILE A 290 3.20 -1.55 5.68
CA ILE A 290 3.64 -0.17 5.85
C ILE A 290 5.01 -0.10 6.53
N LEU A 291 5.16 -0.73 7.71
CA LEU A 291 6.40 -0.63 8.48
C LEU A 291 7.56 -1.32 7.79
N SER A 292 7.36 -2.51 7.22
CA SER A 292 8.42 -3.21 6.48
C SER A 292 8.85 -2.41 5.24
N GLY A 293 7.90 -1.86 4.49
CA GLY A 293 8.18 -1.00 3.34
C GLY A 293 8.86 0.31 3.71
N LEU A 294 8.49 0.96 4.82
CA LEU A 294 9.15 2.17 5.30
C LEU A 294 10.59 1.90 5.73
N ILE A 295 10.83 0.86 6.54
CA ILE A 295 12.16 0.50 7.04
C ILE A 295 13.09 0.15 5.86
N LEU A 296 12.66 -0.77 5.00
CA LEU A 296 13.45 -1.20 3.86
C LEU A 296 13.59 -0.11 2.80
N GLY A 297 12.55 0.70 2.59
CA GLY A 297 12.57 1.86 1.71
C GLY A 297 13.55 2.93 2.19
N ALA A 298 13.65 3.17 3.50
CA ALA A 298 14.62 4.10 4.08
C ALA A 298 16.06 3.60 3.86
N LEU A 299 16.32 2.30 4.07
CA LEU A 299 17.61 1.69 3.77
C LEU A 299 17.93 1.77 2.27
N LEU A 300 16.97 1.49 1.40
CA LEU A 300 17.12 1.61 -0.05
C LEU A 300 17.42 3.04 -0.48
N ALA A 301 16.71 4.02 0.09
CA ALA A 301 16.94 5.43 -0.16
C ALA A 301 18.36 5.85 0.28
N ALA A 302 18.84 5.38 1.43
CA ALA A 302 20.21 5.60 1.88
C ALA A 302 21.24 5.02 0.91
N ILE A 303 21.08 3.76 0.49
CA ILE A 303 21.97 3.10 -0.49
C ILE A 303 21.97 3.85 -1.84
N SER A 304 20.81 4.32 -2.30
CA SER A 304 20.69 5.01 -3.59
C SER A 304 21.48 6.32 -3.67
N ARG A 305 21.80 6.94 -2.51
CA ARG A 305 22.57 8.17 -2.40
C ARG A 305 24.08 7.94 -2.51
N VAL A 306 24.60 6.79 -2.05
CA VAL A 306 26.05 6.48 -1.97
C VAL A 306 26.75 6.45 -3.34
N GLY A 307 26.01 6.40 -4.44
CA GLY A 307 26.55 6.36 -5.80
C GLY A 307 26.30 7.59 -6.67
N GLN A 308 25.70 8.67 -6.13
CA GLN A 308 25.47 9.90 -6.90
C GLN A 308 26.75 10.74 -6.91
N PRO A 309 27.16 11.31 -8.06
CA PRO A 309 28.20 12.34 -8.07
C PRO A 309 27.77 13.47 -7.13
N VAL A 310 28.69 13.92 -6.27
CA VAL A 310 28.49 15.20 -5.56
C VAL A 310 28.43 16.25 -6.66
N ASP A 311 27.31 16.96 -6.80
CA ASP A 311 27.26 18.15 -7.65
C ASP A 311 28.27 19.14 -7.06
N THR A 312 29.49 19.14 -7.60
CA THR A 312 30.46 20.18 -7.31
C THR A 312 29.81 21.50 -7.70
N PRO A 313 29.71 22.49 -6.80
CA PRO A 313 29.17 23.78 -7.15
C PRO A 313 29.92 24.27 -8.38
N ARG A 314 29.18 24.57 -9.46
CA ARG A 314 29.73 25.25 -10.63
C ARG A 314 30.40 26.50 -10.08
N THR A 315 31.73 26.50 -10.06
CA THR A 315 32.50 27.73 -9.94
C THR A 315 32.00 28.60 -11.06
N GLU A 316 31.21 29.63 -10.71
CA GLU A 316 30.84 30.70 -11.62
C GLU A 316 32.15 31.20 -12.21
N GLU A 317 32.33 30.96 -13.52
CA GLU A 317 33.43 31.52 -14.27
C GLU A 317 33.37 33.03 -14.07
N PRO A 318 34.42 33.69 -13.54
CA PRO A 318 34.41 35.13 -13.38
C PRO A 318 34.17 35.73 -14.77
N ALA A 319 33.09 36.52 -14.88
CA ALA A 319 32.73 37.22 -16.09
C ALA A 319 33.97 38.00 -16.57
N THR A 320 34.55 37.57 -17.69
CA THR A 320 35.59 38.32 -18.36
C THR A 320 34.94 39.55 -18.98
N VAL A 321 35.32 40.72 -18.47
CA VAL A 321 34.98 42.04 -19.02
C VAL A 321 35.98 42.40 -20.10
#